data_AF-A0A1V3Q581-F1
#
_entry.id   AF-A0A1V3Q581-F1
#
_cell.length_a   1.000
_cell.length_b   1.000
_cell.length_c   1.000
_cell.angle_alpha   90.00
_cell.angle_beta   90.00
_cell.angle_gamma   90.00
#
_symmetry.space_group_name_H-M   'P 1'
#
loop_
_entity.id
_entity.type
_entity.pdbx_description
1 polymer ?
#
loop_
_entity_poly.entity_id
_entity_poly.type
_entity_poly.pdbx_seq_one_letter_code
_entity_poly.pdbx_strand_id
1 'polypeptide(L)'
;MDRQAERVYTDQASVRQLESLIDQLPKHGHVVLVMKDGSSCDGVVSKRPNVQVFRDAHEHEGVNARVQLRRPDVPDWSRHVWLDQVVRVEHLDLSMVGKS
;
A
#
# COMPACT_ATOMS: atom_id res chain seq x y z
N MET A 1 1.84 18.94 12.14
CA MET A 1 0.63 18.15 11.83
C MET A 1 0.91 16.72 12.21
N ASP A 2 0.22 16.22 13.22
CA ASP A 2 0.35 14.85 13.70
C ASP A 2 -0.23 13.89 12.66
N ARG A 3 0.49 12.80 12.34
CA ARG A 3 0.03 11.82 11.37
C ARG A 3 -0.66 10.70 12.11
N GLN A 4 -1.98 10.62 11.97
CA GLN A 4 -2.77 9.58 12.62
C GLN A 4 -2.89 8.32 11.75
N ALA A 5 -2.84 7.15 12.40
CA ALA A 5 -3.11 5.84 11.82
C ALA A 5 -4.04 5.07 12.76
N GLU A 6 -4.87 4.16 12.23
CA GLU A 6 -5.69 3.29 13.08
C GLU A 6 -4.81 2.34 13.91
N ARG A 7 -3.71 1.87 13.31
CA ARG A 7 -2.74 0.99 13.94
C ARG A 7 -1.32 1.47 13.66
N VAL A 8 -0.47 1.33 14.67
CA VAL A 8 0.97 1.58 14.60
C VAL A 8 1.72 0.36 15.12
N TYR A 9 2.93 0.15 14.63
CA TYR A 9 3.76 -0.99 14.99
C TYR A 9 5.12 -0.52 15.48
N THR A 10 5.65 -1.16 16.51
CA THR A 10 6.97 -0.85 17.10
C THR A 10 7.91 -2.05 17.08
N ASP A 11 7.39 -3.27 16.86
CA ASP A 11 8.19 -4.47 16.81
C ASP A 11 8.87 -4.65 15.44
N GLN A 12 10.05 -5.26 15.45
CA GLN A 12 10.87 -5.42 14.25
C GLN A 12 10.23 -6.35 13.21
N ALA A 13 9.42 -7.33 13.62
CA ALA A 13 8.80 -8.26 12.68
C ALA A 13 7.74 -7.57 11.82
N SER A 14 6.89 -6.74 12.44
CA SER A 14 5.89 -5.92 11.75
C SER A 14 6.53 -4.90 10.81
N VAL A 15 7.63 -4.25 11.23
CA VAL A 15 8.37 -3.34 10.34
C VAL A 15 8.92 -4.07 9.11
N ARG A 16 9.49 -5.26 9.30
CA ARG A 16 10.00 -6.08 8.18
C ARG A 16 8.88 -6.53 7.24
N GLN A 17 7.70 -6.86 7.76
CA GLN A 17 6.52 -7.19 6.93
C GLN A 17 6.10 -5.98 6.08
N LEU A 18 6.03 -4.78 6.66
CA LEU A 18 5.73 -3.55 5.92
C LEU A 18 6.77 -3.30 4.83
N GLU A 19 8.07 -3.38 5.15
CA GLU A 19 9.15 -3.20 4.18
C GLU A 19 9.09 -4.26 3.05
N SER A 20 8.75 -5.51 3.36
CA SER A 20 8.58 -6.56 2.35
C SER A 20 7.42 -6.26 1.40
N LEU A 21 6.29 -5.73 1.90
CA LEU A 21 5.19 -5.29 1.05
C LEU A 21 5.58 -4.06 0.21
N ILE A 22 6.33 -3.12 0.78
CA ILE A 22 6.85 -1.95 0.06
C ILE A 22 7.76 -2.38 -1.10
N ASP A 23 8.57 -3.42 -0.92
CA ASP A 23 9.48 -3.93 -1.95
C ASP A 23 8.77 -4.60 -3.13
N GLN A 24 7.62 -5.22 -2.87
CA GLN A 24 6.77 -5.77 -3.93
C GLN A 24 6.10 -4.67 -4.76
N LEU A 25 5.93 -3.45 -4.25
CA LEU A 25 5.21 -2.41 -4.98
C LEU A 25 6.06 -1.78 -6.10
N PRO A 26 5.66 -1.93 -7.38
CA PRO A 26 6.35 -1.31 -8.50
C PRO A 26 6.15 0.21 -8.49
N LYS A 27 7.17 0.95 -8.94
CA LYS A 27 7.02 2.39 -9.18
C LYS A 27 6.16 2.60 -10.43
N HIS A 28 5.00 3.24 -10.30
CA HIS A 28 4.06 3.49 -11.41
C HIS A 28 3.54 2.21 -12.11
N GLY A 29 3.57 1.05 -11.44
CA GLY A 29 3.02 -0.19 -11.97
C GLY A 29 1.59 -0.46 -11.51
N HIS A 30 0.86 -1.27 -12.26
CA HIS A 30 -0.49 -1.72 -11.92
C HIS A 30 -0.41 -2.93 -10.99
N VAL A 31 -1.10 -2.85 -9.85
CA VAL A 31 -1.19 -3.92 -8.88
C VAL A 31 -2.63 -4.20 -8.46
N VAL A 32 -2.87 -5.40 -7.95
CA VAL A 32 -4.02 -5.73 -7.12
C VAL A 32 -3.51 -5.96 -5.70
N LEU A 33 -4.07 -5.24 -4.74
CA LEU A 33 -3.83 -5.43 -3.32
C LEU A 33 -4.91 -6.35 -2.77
N VAL A 34 -4.52 -7.51 -2.25
CA VAL A 34 -5.42 -8.43 -1.55
C VAL A 34 -5.39 -8.07 -0.07
N MET A 35 -6.55 -7.77 0.48
CA MET A 35 -6.73 -7.25 1.83
C MET A 35 -7.02 -8.39 2.84
N LYS A 36 -6.75 -8.14 4.12
CA LYS A 36 -6.99 -9.10 5.22
C LYS A 36 -8.47 -9.49 5.38
N ASP A 37 -9.40 -8.61 5.00
CA ASP A 37 -10.84 -8.87 5.02
C ASP A 37 -11.34 -9.68 3.82
N GLY A 38 -10.43 -10.12 2.93
CA GLY A 38 -10.74 -10.84 1.70
C GLY A 38 -11.14 -9.95 0.53
N SER A 39 -11.25 -8.63 0.73
CA SER A 39 -11.48 -7.69 -0.37
C SER A 39 -10.21 -7.48 -1.21
N SER A 40 -10.37 -6.94 -2.41
CA SER A 40 -9.26 -6.56 -3.27
C SER A 40 -9.38 -5.11 -3.75
N CYS A 41 -8.24 -4.46 -3.97
CA CYS A 41 -8.17 -3.13 -4.56
C CYS A 41 -7.14 -3.08 -5.68
N ASP A 42 -7.58 -2.81 -6.90
CA ASP A 42 -6.69 -2.59 -8.05
C ASP A 42 -6.34 -1.10 -8.23
N GLY A 43 -5.21 -0.85 -8.87
CA GLY A 43 -4.82 0.46 -9.37
C GLY A 43 -3.33 0.61 -9.64
N VAL A 44 -2.95 1.76 -10.18
CA VAL A 44 -1.56 2.12 -10.45
C VAL A 44 -0.94 2.76 -9.21
N VAL A 45 0.20 2.25 -8.78
CA VAL A 45 0.96 2.80 -7.64
C VAL A 45 1.47 4.20 -7.99
N SER A 46 0.94 5.22 -7.33
CA SER A 46 1.31 6.63 -7.59
C SER A 46 2.76 6.94 -7.31
N LYS A 47 3.28 6.41 -6.21
CA LYS A 47 4.68 6.47 -5.80
C LYS A 47 4.96 5.31 -4.86
N ARG A 48 6.20 4.80 -4.85
CA ARG A 48 6.60 3.77 -3.89
C ARG A 48 6.49 4.36 -2.48
N PRO A 49 5.72 3.72 -1.57
CA PRO A 49 5.58 4.19 -0.20
C PRO A 49 6.86 3.90 0.60
N ASN A 50 6.93 4.49 1.80
CA ASN A 50 7.96 4.22 2.78
C ASN A 50 7.32 4.11 4.17
N VAL A 51 7.97 3.37 5.06
CA VAL A 51 7.59 3.35 6.47
C VAL A 51 7.78 4.75 7.06
N GLN A 52 6.78 5.20 7.82
CA GLN A 52 6.71 6.53 8.41
C GLN A 52 6.19 6.42 9.84
N VAL A 53 6.52 7.40 10.67
CA VAL A 53 6.00 7.51 12.04
C VAL A 53 4.57 8.04 12.00
N PHE A 54 3.71 7.40 12.79
CA PHE A 54 2.31 7.75 13.02
C PHE A 54 1.99 7.64 14.52
N ARG A 55 0.85 8.22 14.91
CA ARG A 55 0.23 7.99 16.21
C ARG A 55 -1.12 7.32 16.07
N ASP A 56 -1.44 6.41 16.98
CA ASP A 56 -2.76 5.80 17.06
C ASP A 56 -3.76 6.65 17.87
N ALA A 57 -4.99 6.16 18.02
CA ALA A 57 -6.05 6.83 18.78
C ALA A 57 -5.75 6.96 20.29
N HIS A 58 -4.78 6.22 20.81
CA HIS A 58 -4.31 6.26 22.20
C HIS A 58 -3.02 7.09 22.35
N GLU A 59 -2.64 7.85 21.32
CA GLU A 59 -1.40 8.63 21.25
C GLU A 59 -0.12 7.79 21.30
N HIS A 60 -0.20 6.47 21.06
CA HIS A 60 1.01 5.66 20.97
C HIS A 60 1.72 5.97 19.65
N GLU A 61 3.03 6.19 19.76
CA GLU A 61 3.89 6.40 18.61
C GLU A 61 4.42 5.06 18.09
N GLY A 62 4.37 4.90 16.77
CA GLY A 62 4.96 3.77 16.09
C GLY A 62 5.02 4.03 14.59
N VAL A 63 5.23 2.98 13.81
CA VAL A 63 5.34 3.10 12.36
C VAL A 63 4.24 2.36 11.62
N ASN A 64 3.91 2.87 10.45
CA ASN A 64 3.05 2.20 9.47
C ASN A 64 3.44 2.71 8.07
N ALA A 65 2.79 2.21 7.02
CA ALA A 65 2.96 2.65 5.66
C ALA A 65 1.61 2.65 4.93
N ARG A 66 1.42 3.63 4.05
CA ARG A 66 0.24 3.73 3.18
C ARG A 66 0.67 3.93 1.74
N VAL A 67 0.04 3.20 0.82
CA VAL A 67 0.20 3.38 -0.62
C VAL A 67 -0.97 4.20 -1.16
N GLN A 68 -0.69 5.03 -2.17
CA GLN A 68 -1.72 5.72 -2.93
C GLN A 68 -1.85 5.07 -4.30
N LEU A 69 -3.02 4.50 -4.59
CA LEU A 69 -3.38 4.00 -5.90
C LEU A 69 -4.12 5.08 -6.69
N ARG A 70 -3.92 5.10 -8.00
CA ARG A 70 -4.64 5.93 -8.97
C ARG A 70 -5.10 5.08 -10.14
N ARG A 71 -6.12 5.55 -10.86
CA ARG A 71 -6.59 4.95 -12.11
C ARG A 71 -6.37 5.93 -13.25
N PRO A 72 -5.53 5.62 -14.24
CA PRO A 72 -5.31 6.51 -15.39
C PRO A 72 -6.60 6.79 -16.19
N ASP A 73 -7.53 5.83 -16.18
CA ASP A 73 -8.85 5.89 -16.81
C ASP A 73 -9.86 6.76 -16.04
N VAL A 74 -9.61 7.03 -14.75
CA VAL A 74 -10.45 7.90 -13.90
C VAL A 74 -9.57 8.95 -13.21
N PRO A 75 -9.36 10.14 -13.82
CA PRO A 75 -8.34 11.12 -13.42
C PRO A 75 -8.39 11.55 -11.95
N ASP A 76 -9.59 11.64 -11.38
CA ASP A 76 -9.83 12.07 -10.00
C ASP A 76 -9.91 10.90 -9.00
N TRP A 77 -9.86 9.67 -9.48
CA TRP A 77 -9.87 8.51 -8.60
C TRP A 77 -8.50 8.29 -7.99
N SER A 78 -8.44 8.42 -6.67
CA SER A 78 -7.30 7.94 -5.89
C SER A 78 -7.77 7.28 -4.61
N ARG A 79 -7.03 6.26 -4.18
CA ARG A 79 -7.32 5.53 -2.95
C ARG A 79 -6.05 5.35 -2.13
N HIS A 80 -6.13 5.71 -0.85
CA HIS A 80 -5.09 5.39 0.11
C HIS A 80 -5.40 4.04 0.76
N VAL A 81 -4.41 3.15 0.78
CA VAL A 81 -4.51 1.82 1.38
C VAL A 81 -3.39 1.66 2.39
N TRP A 82 -3.74 1.22 3.61
CA TRP A 82 -2.78 0.87 4.65
C TRP A 82 -2.13 -0.48 4.33
N LEU A 83 -0.80 -0.52 4.32
CA LEU A 83 -0.08 -1.74 3.99
C LEU A 83 -0.20 -2.80 5.08
N ASP A 84 -0.44 -2.40 6.34
CA ASP A 84 -0.70 -3.38 7.40
C ASP A 84 -2.01 -4.14 7.21
N GLN A 85 -2.89 -3.70 6.31
CA GLN A 85 -4.13 -4.39 5.94
C GLN A 85 -3.98 -5.26 4.68
N VAL A 86 -2.81 -5.22 4.02
CA VAL A 86 -2.53 -5.99 2.80
C VAL A 86 -1.92 -7.35 3.18
N VAL A 87 -2.45 -8.41 2.59
CA VAL A 87 -1.93 -9.78 2.73
C VAL A 87 -0.94 -10.09 1.60
N ARG A 88 -1.25 -9.64 0.38
CA ARG A 88 -0.43 -9.90 -0.81
C ARG A 88 -0.59 -8.81 -1.86
N VAL A 89 0.49 -8.56 -2.59
CA VAL A 89 0.51 -7.74 -3.80
C VAL A 89 0.53 -8.67 -5.03
N GLU A 90 -0.41 -8.49 -5.93
CA GLU A 90 -0.40 -9.14 -7.24
C GLU A 90 -0.03 -8.12 -8.31
N HIS A 91 0.89 -8.51 -9.19
CA HIS A 91 1.37 -7.63 -10.24
C HIS A 91 0.52 -7.90 -11.47
N LEU A 92 -0.14 -6.86 -11.96
CA LEU A 92 -0.75 -6.88 -13.27
C LEU A 92 0.33 -6.41 -14.24
N ASP A 93 1.34 -7.26 -14.44
CA ASP A 93 2.27 -7.08 -15.55
C ASP A 93 1.43 -6.98 -16.81
N LEU A 94 1.66 -5.92 -17.59
CA LEU A 94 1.09 -5.77 -18.92
C LEU A 94 1.65 -6.88 -19.82
N SER A 95 1.15 -8.10 -19.69
CA SER A 95 1.26 -9.13 -20.73
C SER A 95 0.37 -8.82 -21.94
N MET A 96 -0.06 -7.56 -22.09
CA MET A 96 -0.52 -6.99 -23.36
C MET A 96 0.68 -6.62 -24.24
N VAL A 97 1.56 -7.60 -24.52
CA VAL A 97 2.30 -7.66 -25.77
C VAL A 97 1.83 -8.92 -26.50
N GLY A 98 0.83 -8.71 -27.36
CA GLY A 98 0.19 -9.74 -28.17
C GLY A 98 -1.18 -9.22 -28.60
N LYS A 99 -1.46 -8.92 -29.87
CA LYS A 99 -0.92 -9.40 -31.14
C LYS A 99 -0.95 -8.27 -32.18
N SER A 100 0.08 -8.29 -33.02
CA SER A 100 0.11 -8.03 -34.48
C SER A 100 -0.78 -6.95 -35.07
#